data_AF-A0A6G0YAS3-F1
#
_entry.id   AF-A0A6G0YAS3-F1
#
_cell.length_a   1.000
_cell.length_b   1.000
_cell.length_c   1.000
_cell.angle_alpha   90.00
_cell.angle_beta   90.00
_cell.angle_gamma   90.00
#
_symmetry.space_group_name_H-M   'P 1'
#
loop_
_entity.id
_entity.type
_entity.pdbx_description
1 polymer ?
#
loop_
_entity_poly.entity_id
_entity_poly.type
_entity_poly.pdbx_seq_one_letter_code
_entity_poly.pdbx_strand_id
1 'polypeptide(L)'
;KYDNGIASYGLNKSSQNDLLDRMNTFISSMRVHGKTSLLPFQKGIIVNNTSLKKLFIDMEETYGPSFIVTRKLNQDVLENLFSFLKGMVGSANNNMTVFDFKYCLRWYILGKHSDVVFTENTNTENDNEINLLDETQCLTGQIINELQLSVAHFNNSDDTSTVETIHLDTGEQPFQILEEGCAQYVSGYVANRFYNKYPSLTAPHNSQPPDNWTNHLSRGSLKIPSDNLFKAVLQLERDFKTFHGDTLSKKPQVFKNLYKLVAPKIQHLNIPDEVILCLIRTRTYIRLNNLNNEKLSTHLKKQEKIKKQKFTN
;
A
#
# COMPACT_ATOMS: atom_id res chain seq x y z
N LYS A 1 17.16 23.16 14.49
CA LYS A 1 17.50 24.13 15.58
C LYS A 1 16.48 25.26 15.65
N TYR A 2 16.18 25.87 14.50
CA TYR A 2 15.10 26.83 14.37
C TYR A 2 14.01 26.20 13.51
N ASP A 3 12.76 26.32 13.93
CA ASP A 3 11.58 25.86 13.19
C ASP A 3 10.85 27.14 12.75
N ASN A 4 10.85 27.46 11.45
CA ASN A 4 10.33 28.71 10.90
C ASN A 4 10.85 29.98 11.61
N GLY A 5 12.13 30.00 11.97
CA GLY A 5 12.78 31.11 12.67
C GLY A 5 12.54 31.14 14.19
N ILE A 6 11.72 30.22 14.72
CA ILE A 6 11.50 30.09 16.17
C ILE A 6 12.55 29.17 16.77
N ALA A 7 13.23 29.64 17.81
CA ALA A 7 14.27 28.87 18.50
C ALA A 7 13.66 27.67 19.25
N SER A 8 14.22 26.48 19.02
CA SER A 8 13.90 25.27 19.78
C SER A 8 14.14 25.44 21.28
N TYR A 9 13.49 24.60 22.10
CA TYR A 9 13.62 24.66 23.55
C TYR A 9 15.05 24.30 23.99
N GLY A 10 15.69 25.14 24.80
CA GLY A 10 17.09 24.99 25.21
C GLY A 10 18.03 26.04 24.62
N LEU A 11 17.74 26.56 23.42
CA LEU A 11 18.57 27.60 22.80
C LEU A 11 18.48 28.95 23.54
N ASN A 12 17.33 29.26 24.13
CA ASN A 12 17.09 30.47 24.93
C ASN A 12 16.49 30.11 26.29
N LYS A 13 17.12 29.16 27.00
CA LYS A 13 16.61 28.49 28.22
C LYS A 13 16.06 29.45 29.27
N SER A 14 16.74 30.57 29.54
CA SER A 14 16.30 31.56 30.55
C SER A 14 14.93 32.18 30.21
N SER A 15 14.80 32.75 29.01
CA SER A 15 13.56 33.38 28.55
C SER A 15 12.42 32.37 28.37
N GLN A 16 12.74 31.19 27.84
CA GLN A 16 11.78 30.10 27.67
C GLN A 16 11.24 29.61 29.02
N ASN A 17 12.12 29.43 30.03
CA ASN A 17 11.71 29.04 31.38
C ASN A 17 10.84 30.09 32.07
N ASP A 18 11.22 31.37 31.99
CA ASP A 18 10.42 32.47 32.54
C ASP A 18 8.99 32.47 31.96
N LEU A 19 8.88 32.31 30.64
CA LEU A 19 7.58 32.23 29.97
C LEU A 19 6.73 31.06 30.46
N LEU A 20 7.33 29.87 30.59
CA LEU A 20 6.64 28.67 31.09
C LEU A 20 6.19 28.84 32.54
N ASP A 21 7.01 29.46 33.39
CA ASP A 21 6.70 29.69 34.80
C ASP A 21 5.58 30.75 34.97
N ARG A 22 5.59 31.79 34.13
CA ARG A 22 4.49 32.77 34.04
C ARG A 22 3.19 32.12 33.59
N MET A 23 3.24 31.25 32.58
CA MET A 23 2.07 30.49 32.13
C MET A 23 1.53 29.56 33.22
N ASN A 24 2.42 28.87 33.94
CA ASN A 24 2.02 28.02 35.07
C ASN A 24 1.31 28.82 36.17
N THR A 25 1.85 29.99 36.51
CA THR A 25 1.27 30.90 37.51
C THR A 25 -0.12 31.39 37.08
N PHE A 26 -0.24 31.81 35.81
CA PHE A 26 -1.51 32.23 35.22
C PHE A 26 -2.55 31.11 35.25
N ILE A 27 -2.23 29.92 34.75
CA ILE A 27 -3.17 28.79 34.69
C ILE A 27 -3.55 28.28 36.08
N SER A 28 -2.62 28.30 37.04
CA SER A 28 -2.88 27.88 38.43
C SER A 28 -3.83 28.81 39.17
N SER A 29 -3.79 30.11 38.87
CA SER A 29 -4.67 31.12 39.46
C SER A 29 -6.02 31.24 38.76
N MET A 30 -6.09 30.90 37.48
CA MET A 30 -7.32 30.93 36.69
C MET A 30 -8.35 29.90 37.18
N ARG A 31 -9.62 30.30 37.27
CA ARG A 31 -10.77 29.40 37.46
C ARG A 31 -11.77 29.59 36.35
N VAL A 32 -12.27 28.48 35.82
CA VAL A 32 -13.35 28.49 34.83
C VAL A 32 -14.66 28.79 35.55
N HIS A 33 -15.52 29.60 34.93
CA HIS A 33 -16.80 30.02 35.51
C HIS A 33 -17.59 28.82 36.06
N GLY A 34 -18.05 28.93 37.31
CA GLY A 34 -18.81 27.87 38.00
C GLY A 34 -17.97 26.68 38.46
N LYS A 35 -16.63 26.73 38.40
CA LYS A 35 -15.73 25.66 38.86
C LYS A 35 -14.77 26.17 39.93
N THR A 36 -14.68 25.43 41.02
CA THR A 36 -13.76 25.71 42.15
C THR A 36 -12.41 25.00 41.99
N SER A 37 -12.40 23.85 41.32
CA SER A 37 -11.20 23.05 41.04
C SER A 37 -10.66 23.30 39.63
N LEU A 38 -9.36 23.06 39.45
CA LEU A 38 -8.72 23.06 38.13
C LEU A 38 -9.29 21.95 37.23
N LEU A 39 -9.63 22.31 36.00
CA LEU A 39 -10.08 21.39 34.96
C LEU A 39 -8.91 20.60 34.36
N PRO A 40 -9.18 19.45 33.71
CA PRO A 40 -8.13 18.59 33.15
C PRO A 40 -7.16 19.31 32.20
N PHE A 41 -7.64 20.20 31.33
CA PHE A 41 -6.75 20.95 30.43
C PHE A 41 -5.81 21.90 31.20
N GLN A 42 -6.27 22.53 32.29
CA GLN A 42 -5.44 23.41 33.13
C GLN A 42 -4.33 22.61 33.79
N LYS A 43 -4.67 21.42 34.33
CA LYS A 43 -3.68 20.49 34.88
C LYS A 43 -2.71 20.02 33.79
N GLY A 44 -3.23 19.72 32.59
CA GLY A 44 -2.44 19.30 31.44
C GLY A 44 -1.38 20.32 31.03
N ILE A 45 -1.73 21.62 30.99
CA ILE A 45 -0.76 22.69 30.69
C ILE A 45 0.35 22.74 31.74
N ILE A 46 -0.01 22.71 33.03
CA ILE A 46 0.97 22.75 34.13
C ILE A 46 1.90 21.54 34.07
N VAL A 47 1.35 20.35 33.83
CA VAL A 47 2.11 19.11 33.70
C VAL A 47 3.04 19.17 32.49
N ASN A 48 2.56 19.61 31.32
CA ASN A 48 3.36 19.70 30.10
C ASN A 48 4.54 20.67 30.26
N ASN A 49 4.30 21.86 30.81
CA ASN A 49 5.36 22.85 31.06
C ASN A 49 6.42 22.28 32.01
N THR A 50 5.97 21.65 33.11
CA THR A 50 6.86 21.04 34.09
C THR A 50 7.65 19.86 33.49
N SER A 51 6.98 19.02 32.71
CA SER A 51 7.55 17.84 32.06
C SER A 51 8.61 18.23 31.03
N LEU A 52 8.35 19.26 30.21
CA LEU A 52 9.32 19.74 29.23
C LEU A 52 10.61 20.23 29.89
N LYS A 53 10.49 21.01 30.98
CA LYS A 53 11.65 21.48 31.75
C LYS A 53 12.48 20.30 32.28
N LYS A 54 11.82 19.32 32.90
CA LYS A 54 12.48 18.15 33.49
C LYS A 54 13.08 17.23 32.44
N LEU A 55 12.37 16.96 31.34
CA LEU A 55 12.86 16.16 30.23
C LEU A 55 14.14 16.75 29.65
N PHE A 56 14.19 18.08 29.46
CA PHE A 56 15.40 18.72 28.95
C PHE A 56 16.59 18.56 29.90
N ILE A 57 16.39 18.74 31.21
CA ILE A 57 17.44 18.56 32.21
C ILE A 57 17.96 17.11 32.18
N ASP A 58 17.05 16.14 32.20
CA ASP A 58 17.38 14.71 32.19
C ASP A 58 18.16 14.30 30.92
N MET A 59 17.73 14.80 29.75
CA MET A 59 18.43 14.56 28.49
C MET A 59 19.77 15.28 28.43
N GLU A 60 19.85 16.54 28.87
CA GLU A 60 21.07 17.36 28.93
C GLU A 60 22.15 16.68 29.78
N GLU A 61 21.78 16.14 30.95
CA GLU A 61 22.67 15.41 31.85
C GLU A 61 23.11 14.06 31.28
N THR A 62 22.20 13.32 30.61
CA THR A 62 22.48 11.95 30.15
C THR A 62 23.18 11.89 28.79
N TYR A 63 22.79 12.75 27.85
CA TYR A 63 23.19 12.66 26.44
C TYR A 63 23.80 13.96 25.88
N GLY A 64 23.76 15.07 26.63
CA GLY A 64 24.32 16.37 26.21
C GLY A 64 23.67 17.08 25.00
N PRO A 65 22.37 16.92 24.66
CA PRO A 65 21.75 17.69 23.59
C PRO A 65 21.69 19.17 23.93
N SER A 66 21.94 20.02 22.92
CA SER A 66 21.89 21.48 23.07
C SER A 66 20.48 22.08 23.00
N PHE A 67 19.49 21.33 22.50
CA PHE A 67 18.10 21.76 22.36
C PHE A 67 17.16 20.55 22.16
N ILE A 68 15.87 20.76 22.40
CA ILE A 68 14.78 19.83 22.09
C ILE A 68 13.81 20.50 21.10
N VAL A 69 13.44 19.75 20.06
CA VAL A 69 12.40 20.14 19.10
C VAL A 69 11.03 19.75 19.67
N THR A 70 10.27 20.74 20.13
CA THR A 70 8.98 20.49 20.81
C THR A 70 7.88 19.97 19.88
N ARG A 71 7.99 20.19 18.55
CA ARG A 71 7.11 19.58 17.54
C ARG A 71 7.13 18.05 17.57
N LYS A 72 8.23 17.44 18.02
CA LYS A 72 8.36 15.97 18.17
C LYS A 72 7.77 15.44 19.49
N LEU A 73 7.27 16.30 20.36
CA LEU A 73 6.66 15.95 21.65
C LEU A 73 5.12 15.98 21.63
N ASN A 74 4.52 15.98 20.43
CA ASN A 74 3.08 15.94 20.25
C ASN A 74 2.62 14.65 19.56
N GLN A 75 1.30 14.46 19.47
CA GLN A 75 0.71 13.27 18.84
C GLN A 75 0.37 13.48 17.35
N ASP A 76 0.73 14.61 16.74
CA ASP A 76 0.32 14.96 15.37
C ASP A 76 0.81 13.93 14.35
N VAL A 77 2.03 13.42 14.53
CA VAL A 77 2.59 12.36 13.68
C VAL A 77 1.72 11.09 13.73
N LEU A 78 1.17 10.77 14.90
CA LEU A 78 0.27 9.63 15.06
C LEU A 78 -1.10 9.88 14.44
N GLU A 79 -1.63 11.10 14.56
CA GLU A 79 -2.88 11.50 13.89
C GLU A 79 -2.74 11.49 12.36
N ASN A 80 -1.60 11.94 11.85
CA ASN A 80 -1.24 11.88 10.43
C ASN A 80 -1.16 10.42 9.96
N LEU A 81 -0.56 9.53 10.75
CA LEU A 81 -0.54 8.09 10.46
C LEU A 81 -1.97 7.53 10.38
N PHE A 82 -2.85 7.84 11.33
CA PHE A 82 -4.23 7.37 11.29
C PHE A 82 -4.98 7.88 10.05
N SER A 83 -4.78 9.14 9.68
CA SER A 83 -5.36 9.73 8.47
C SER A 83 -4.86 9.02 7.21
N PHE A 84 -3.57 8.70 7.15
CA PHE A 84 -2.97 7.93 6.07
C PHE A 84 -3.55 6.51 5.98
N LEU A 85 -3.59 5.78 7.10
CA LEU A 85 -4.16 4.42 7.16
C LEU A 85 -5.63 4.41 6.76
N LYS A 86 -6.40 5.43 7.16
CA LYS A 86 -7.80 5.61 6.72
C LYS A 86 -7.88 5.86 5.21
N GLY A 87 -6.96 6.65 4.66
CA GLY A 87 -6.84 6.88 3.22
C GLY A 87 -6.58 5.60 2.42
N MET A 88 -5.79 4.65 2.97
CA MET A 88 -5.48 3.36 2.31
C MET A 88 -6.72 2.47 2.12
N VAL A 89 -7.73 2.57 2.99
CA VAL A 89 -8.99 1.80 2.88
C VAL A 89 -9.87 2.33 1.73
N GLY A 90 -9.61 3.56 1.27
CA GLY A 90 -10.34 4.23 0.20
C GLY A 90 -11.20 5.38 0.71
N SER A 91 -11.24 6.48 -0.05
CA SER A 91 -11.88 7.77 0.33
C SER A 91 -13.38 7.71 0.58
N ALA A 92 -14.06 6.63 0.17
CA ALA A 92 -15.51 6.46 0.31
C ALA A 92 -15.94 5.86 1.66
N ASN A 93 -15.02 5.26 2.43
CA ASN A 93 -15.37 4.55 3.66
C ASN A 93 -14.92 5.33 4.90
N ASN A 94 -15.85 6.06 5.53
CA ASN A 94 -15.56 6.88 6.71
C ASN A 94 -15.28 6.06 7.97
N ASN A 95 -15.69 4.78 7.99
CA ASN A 95 -15.57 3.90 9.14
C ASN A 95 -14.64 2.73 8.82
N MET A 96 -13.38 2.88 9.21
CA MET A 96 -12.39 1.81 9.17
C MET A 96 -12.74 0.75 10.21
N THR A 97 -12.89 -0.52 9.82
CA THR A 97 -13.09 -1.61 10.77
C THR A 97 -11.76 -2.01 11.42
N VAL A 98 -11.81 -2.76 12.53
CA VAL A 98 -10.60 -3.29 13.20
C VAL A 98 -9.77 -4.18 12.27
N PHE A 99 -10.44 -4.96 11.39
CA PHE A 99 -9.75 -5.77 10.40
C PHE A 99 -9.08 -4.89 9.33
N ASP A 100 -9.78 -3.87 8.82
CA ASP A 100 -9.21 -2.92 7.86
C ASP A 100 -7.98 -2.23 8.44
N PHE A 101 -8.06 -1.73 9.67
CA PHE A 101 -6.93 -1.14 10.37
C PHE A 101 -5.75 -2.11 10.48
N LYS A 102 -6.00 -3.35 10.94
CA LYS A 102 -4.96 -4.37 11.08
C LYS A 102 -4.30 -4.68 9.74
N TYR A 103 -5.07 -4.79 8.67
CA TYR A 103 -4.52 -5.05 7.35
C TYR A 103 -3.77 -3.83 6.82
N CYS A 104 -4.33 -2.63 6.84
CA CYS A 104 -3.67 -1.40 6.42
C CYS A 104 -2.36 -1.15 7.18
N LEU A 105 -2.36 -1.34 8.50
CA LEU A 105 -1.14 -1.21 9.31
C LEU A 105 -0.10 -2.27 8.90
N ARG A 106 -0.52 -3.50 8.66
CA ARG A 106 0.36 -4.57 8.17
C ARG A 106 0.93 -4.25 6.78
N TRP A 107 0.13 -3.66 5.89
CA TRP A 107 0.57 -3.21 4.57
C TRP A 107 1.49 -2.00 4.67
N TYR A 108 1.25 -1.09 5.60
CA TYR A 108 2.10 0.05 5.88
C TYR A 108 3.49 -0.39 6.37
N ILE A 109 3.54 -1.35 7.30
CA ILE A 109 4.80 -1.91 7.84
C ILE A 109 5.57 -2.71 6.76
N LEU A 110 4.86 -3.47 5.91
CA LEU A 110 5.50 -4.41 4.96
C LEU A 110 5.65 -3.87 3.54
N GLY A 111 5.04 -2.74 3.19
CA GLY A 111 4.99 -2.23 1.82
C GLY A 111 6.10 -1.24 1.49
N LYS A 112 6.30 -1.00 0.19
CA LYS A 112 7.13 0.07 -0.42
C LYS A 112 6.61 1.50 -0.13
N HIS A 113 5.73 1.65 0.86
CA HIS A 113 5.06 2.89 1.24
C HIS A 113 5.26 3.22 2.72
N SER A 114 6.15 2.51 3.43
CA SER A 114 6.64 2.95 4.75
C SER A 114 7.20 4.37 4.70
N ASP A 115 7.69 4.76 3.53
CA ASP A 115 8.38 6.02 3.28
C ASP A 115 7.39 7.15 2.92
N VAL A 116 6.11 6.81 2.67
CA VAL A 116 5.07 7.73 2.16
C VAL A 116 4.28 8.43 3.27
N VAL A 117 4.47 8.10 4.55
CA VAL A 117 3.87 8.90 5.64
C VAL A 117 4.45 10.32 5.70
N PHE A 118 5.57 10.57 5.01
CA PHE A 118 5.97 11.91 4.58
C PHE A 118 5.21 12.30 3.32
N THR A 119 3.92 12.61 3.44
CA THR A 119 3.15 13.12 2.30
C THR A 119 3.54 14.57 2.01
N GLU A 120 3.90 14.90 0.77
CA GLU A 120 4.22 16.27 0.32
C GLU A 120 3.04 17.27 0.50
N ASN A 121 1.83 16.77 0.73
CA ASN A 121 0.60 17.56 0.89
C ASN A 121 0.03 17.48 2.32
N THR A 122 0.87 17.45 3.36
CA THR A 122 0.37 17.70 4.72
C THR A 122 0.08 19.19 4.91
N ASN A 123 -0.90 19.54 5.76
CA ASN A 123 -1.19 20.94 6.13
C ASN A 123 -0.10 21.55 7.06
N THR A 124 1.08 20.94 7.08
CA THR A 124 2.25 21.28 7.89
C THR A 124 3.43 21.39 6.95
N GLU A 125 4.22 22.47 7.09
CA GLU A 125 5.36 22.70 6.21
C GLU A 125 6.46 21.64 6.43
N ASN A 126 7.05 21.15 5.34
CA ASN A 126 8.21 20.27 5.39
C ASN A 126 9.42 21.06 5.89
N ASP A 127 10.07 20.57 6.94
CA ASP A 127 11.34 21.12 7.44
C ASP A 127 12.51 20.47 6.68
N ASN A 128 13.65 21.15 6.59
CA ASN A 128 14.87 20.68 5.89
C ASN A 128 15.61 19.58 6.70
N GLU A 129 14.88 18.62 7.30
CA GLU A 129 15.47 17.51 8.02
C GLU A 129 16.01 16.46 7.04
N ILE A 130 17.20 15.92 7.34
CA ILE A 130 17.75 14.75 6.66
C ILE A 130 16.93 13.56 7.14
N ASN A 131 16.14 12.95 6.25
CA ASN A 131 15.39 11.74 6.56
C ASN A 131 16.35 10.63 7.01
N LEU A 132 15.93 9.84 8.01
CA LEU A 132 16.69 8.70 8.53
C LEU A 132 16.93 7.63 7.44
N LEU A 133 16.10 7.64 6.39
CA LEU A 133 16.14 6.75 5.25
C LEU A 133 16.27 7.59 3.97
N ASP A 134 17.10 7.13 3.04
CA ASP A 134 17.14 7.65 1.67
C ASP A 134 15.83 7.30 0.93
N GLU A 135 15.44 8.05 -0.10
CA GLU A 135 14.17 7.86 -0.86
C GLU A 135 14.01 6.45 -1.46
N THR A 136 15.11 5.69 -1.50
CA THR A 136 15.20 4.33 -2.04
C THR A 136 15.14 3.24 -0.96
N GLN A 137 15.15 3.60 0.32
CA GLN A 137 15.29 2.68 1.44
C GLN A 137 13.99 2.56 2.24
N CYS A 138 13.47 1.35 2.38
CA CYS A 138 12.38 1.07 3.31
C CYS A 138 12.93 0.58 4.66
N LEU A 139 12.31 1.03 5.75
CA LEU A 139 12.71 0.70 7.13
C LEU A 139 12.80 -0.82 7.35
N THR A 140 11.87 -1.57 6.75
CA THR A 140 11.81 -3.03 6.84
C THR A 140 12.99 -3.70 6.15
N GLY A 141 13.48 -3.14 5.04
CA GLY A 141 14.68 -3.64 4.35
C GLY A 141 15.95 -3.44 5.18
N GLN A 142 16.08 -2.28 5.86
CA GLN A 142 17.20 -2.03 6.76
C GLN A 142 17.16 -2.93 8.00
N ILE A 143 15.99 -3.09 8.64
CA ILE A 143 15.82 -3.97 9.80
C ILE A 143 16.19 -5.41 9.45
N ILE A 144 15.81 -5.91 8.27
CA ILE A 144 16.18 -7.27 7.82
C ILE A 144 17.70 -7.39 7.62
N ASN A 145 18.34 -6.38 7.03
CA ASN A 145 19.79 -6.36 6.84
C ASN A 145 20.56 -6.30 8.17
N GLU A 146 20.09 -5.52 9.14
CA GLU A 146 20.72 -5.38 10.46
C GLU A 146 20.51 -6.61 11.35
N LEU A 147 19.36 -7.29 11.23
CA LEU A 147 19.04 -8.44 12.08
C LEU A 147 19.88 -9.69 11.79
N GLN A 148 20.81 -9.66 10.81
CA GLN A 148 21.64 -10.80 10.40
C GLN A 148 20.87 -12.13 10.39
N LEU A 149 19.60 -12.08 9.97
CA LEU A 149 18.81 -13.30 9.84
C LEU A 149 19.51 -14.13 8.78
N SER A 150 20.05 -15.27 9.19
CA SER A 150 20.64 -16.25 8.29
C SER A 150 19.53 -16.76 7.38
N VAL A 151 19.34 -16.07 6.27
CA VAL A 151 18.72 -16.67 5.10
C VAL A 151 19.63 -17.85 4.78
N ALA A 152 19.15 -19.06 5.04
CA ALA A 152 19.83 -20.26 4.62
C ALA A 152 20.21 -20.05 3.15
N HIS A 153 21.50 -20.02 2.87
CA HIS A 153 22.04 -19.94 1.53
C HIS A 153 21.43 -21.08 0.72
N PHE A 154 20.41 -20.76 -0.09
CA PHE A 154 20.08 -21.61 -1.22
C PHE A 154 21.17 -21.36 -2.24
N ASN A 155 22.13 -22.29 -2.27
CA ASN A 155 23.17 -22.34 -3.27
C ASN A 155 22.49 -22.33 -4.64
N ASN A 156 22.76 -21.28 -5.43
CA ASN A 156 22.62 -21.33 -6.87
C ASN A 156 23.62 -22.37 -7.39
N SER A 157 23.19 -23.62 -7.50
CA SER A 157 23.88 -24.59 -8.34
C SER A 157 23.28 -24.51 -9.73
N ASP A 158 24.10 -24.04 -10.67
CA ASP A 158 24.00 -24.35 -12.09
C ASP A 158 23.75 -25.85 -12.24
N ASP A 159 22.55 -26.24 -12.68
CA ASP A 159 22.33 -27.52 -13.32
C ASP A 159 21.41 -27.31 -14.52
N THR A 160 22.07 -26.95 -15.62
CA THR A 160 21.65 -27.20 -16.98
C THR A 160 21.44 -28.70 -17.19
N SER A 161 20.41 -29.07 -17.96
CA SER A 161 19.99 -30.42 -18.41
C SER A 161 18.95 -31.09 -17.49
N THR A 162 17.78 -31.52 -17.95
CA THR A 162 17.37 -32.04 -19.26
C THR A 162 15.92 -31.64 -19.57
N VAL A 163 15.73 -30.98 -20.70
CA VAL A 163 14.39 -30.70 -21.26
C VAL A 163 13.94 -31.96 -22.00
N GLU A 164 13.08 -32.75 -21.38
CA GLU A 164 12.24 -33.68 -22.13
C GLU A 164 11.05 -32.93 -22.72
N THR A 165 11.22 -32.67 -24.01
CA THR A 165 10.28 -32.07 -24.94
C THR A 165 8.99 -32.90 -25.01
N ILE A 166 7.87 -32.34 -24.54
CA ILE A 166 6.56 -32.63 -25.12
C ILE A 166 6.10 -31.35 -25.80
N HIS A 167 6.34 -31.31 -27.11
CA HIS A 167 5.81 -30.33 -28.05
C HIS A 167 4.28 -30.31 -28.01
N LEU A 168 3.69 -29.11 -27.95
CA LEU A 168 2.56 -28.70 -28.79
C LEU A 168 2.36 -27.17 -28.73
N ASP A 169 2.36 -26.57 -29.92
CA ASP A 169 1.97 -25.22 -30.33
C ASP A 169 2.87 -24.01 -30.01
N THR A 170 3.72 -23.74 -31.01
CA THR A 170 4.16 -22.40 -31.44
C THR A 170 2.99 -21.42 -31.56
N GLY A 171 2.82 -20.59 -30.54
CA GLY A 171 2.04 -19.36 -30.58
C GLY A 171 2.65 -18.37 -29.60
N GLU A 172 2.64 -17.08 -29.94
CA GLU A 172 3.07 -16.03 -29.01
C GLU A 172 2.44 -16.26 -27.62
N GLN A 173 3.26 -16.19 -26.58
CA GLN A 173 2.76 -16.30 -25.21
C GLN A 173 1.80 -15.14 -24.94
N PRO A 174 0.58 -15.40 -24.43
CA PRO A 174 -0.42 -14.36 -24.28
C PRO A 174 -0.08 -13.34 -23.19
N PHE A 175 0.89 -13.64 -22.33
CA PHE A 175 1.35 -12.80 -21.24
C PHE A 175 2.87 -12.65 -21.28
N GLN A 176 3.37 -11.50 -20.84
CA GLN A 176 4.77 -11.35 -20.43
C GLN A 176 5.00 -12.04 -19.06
N ILE A 177 6.26 -12.33 -18.71
CA ILE A 177 6.64 -13.06 -17.48
C ILE A 177 5.92 -12.53 -16.22
N LEU A 178 5.88 -11.20 -16.04
CA LEU A 178 5.21 -10.59 -14.89
C LEU A 178 3.67 -10.63 -14.99
N GLU A 179 3.13 -10.47 -16.20
CA GLU A 179 1.69 -10.52 -16.45
C GLU A 179 1.13 -11.92 -16.21
N GLU A 180 1.92 -12.96 -16.47
CA GLU A 180 1.55 -14.36 -16.25
C GLU A 180 1.31 -14.63 -14.76
N GLY A 181 2.22 -14.16 -13.88
CA GLY A 181 2.03 -14.23 -12.43
C GLY A 181 0.77 -13.50 -11.96
N CYS A 182 0.49 -12.31 -12.53
CA CYS A 182 -0.76 -11.59 -12.27
C CYS A 182 -2.00 -12.37 -12.73
N ALA A 183 -1.93 -13.03 -13.89
CA ALA A 183 -3.01 -13.86 -14.42
C ALA A 183 -3.28 -15.10 -13.54
N GLN A 184 -2.22 -15.70 -12.98
CA GLN A 184 -2.34 -16.80 -12.02
C GLN A 184 -3.01 -16.35 -10.72
N TYR A 185 -2.66 -15.17 -10.22
CA TYR A 185 -3.33 -14.59 -9.05
C TYR A 185 -4.83 -14.35 -9.28
N VAL A 186 -5.19 -13.74 -10.42
CA VAL A 186 -6.60 -13.47 -10.78
C VAL A 186 -7.38 -14.77 -10.97
N SER A 187 -6.79 -15.79 -11.59
CA SER A 187 -7.43 -17.09 -11.76
C SER A 187 -7.56 -17.84 -10.44
N GLY A 188 -6.62 -17.68 -9.51
CA GLY A 188 -6.73 -18.12 -8.12
C GLY A 188 -7.91 -17.49 -7.37
N TYR A 189 -8.17 -16.20 -7.57
CA TYR A 189 -9.37 -15.52 -7.05
C TYR A 189 -10.66 -16.16 -7.60
N VAL A 190 -10.72 -16.42 -8.90
CA VAL A 190 -11.90 -17.06 -9.51
C VAL A 190 -12.06 -18.50 -9.00
N ALA A 191 -10.98 -19.26 -8.89
CA ALA A 191 -11.01 -20.61 -8.32
C ALA A 191 -11.54 -20.61 -6.88
N ASN A 192 -11.09 -19.66 -6.05
CA ASN A 192 -11.56 -19.51 -4.68
C ASN A 192 -13.05 -19.19 -4.61
N ARG A 193 -13.55 -18.31 -5.48
CA ARG A 193 -14.96 -17.92 -5.53
C ARG A 193 -15.90 -19.11 -5.76
N PHE A 194 -15.45 -20.09 -6.54
CA PHE A 194 -16.22 -21.29 -6.86
C PHE A 194 -15.74 -22.54 -6.10
N TYR A 195 -14.83 -22.40 -5.14
CA TYR A 195 -14.17 -23.53 -4.48
C TYR A 195 -15.14 -24.51 -3.85
N ASN A 196 -16.18 -24.00 -3.17
CA ASN A 196 -17.19 -24.84 -2.51
C ASN A 196 -17.97 -25.73 -3.50
N LYS A 197 -18.08 -25.30 -4.78
CA LYS A 197 -18.84 -26.01 -5.81
C LYS A 197 -17.94 -26.85 -6.72
N TYR A 198 -16.73 -26.35 -7.00
CA TYR A 198 -15.76 -27.01 -7.88
C TYR A 198 -14.35 -26.97 -7.27
N PRO A 199 -14.05 -27.83 -6.27
CA PRO A 199 -12.73 -27.88 -5.65
C PRO A 199 -11.60 -28.21 -6.64
N SER A 200 -11.92 -28.95 -7.71
CA SER A 200 -10.99 -29.34 -8.80
C SER A 200 -10.45 -28.16 -9.62
N LEU A 201 -10.99 -26.95 -9.43
CA LEU A 201 -10.46 -25.72 -10.00
C LEU A 201 -9.18 -25.23 -9.32
N THR A 202 -8.80 -25.85 -8.20
CA THR A 202 -7.61 -25.48 -7.43
C THR A 202 -6.54 -26.56 -7.48
N ALA A 203 -5.28 -26.14 -7.53
CA ALA A 203 -4.13 -27.03 -7.39
C ALA A 203 -3.70 -27.14 -5.91
N PRO A 204 -3.06 -28.26 -5.52
CA PRO A 204 -2.32 -28.37 -4.26
C PRO A 204 -1.25 -27.27 -4.15
N HIS A 205 -0.93 -26.87 -2.91
CA HIS A 205 0.09 -25.83 -2.68
C HIS A 205 1.52 -26.27 -3.06
N ASN A 206 1.76 -27.58 -3.19
CA ASN A 206 3.08 -28.17 -3.43
C ASN A 206 3.37 -28.48 -4.90
N SER A 207 2.42 -28.22 -5.81
CA SER A 207 2.54 -28.60 -7.23
C SER A 207 3.01 -27.46 -8.15
N GLN A 208 3.36 -26.31 -7.60
CA GLN A 208 3.87 -25.17 -8.38
C GLN A 208 5.39 -25.05 -8.24
N PRO A 209 6.09 -24.58 -9.29
CA PRO A 209 7.51 -24.26 -9.18
C PRO A 209 7.73 -23.20 -8.08
N PRO A 210 8.87 -23.26 -7.37
CA PRO A 210 9.14 -22.43 -6.19
C PRO A 210 9.16 -20.92 -6.48
N ASP A 211 9.31 -20.53 -7.75
CA ASP A 211 9.59 -19.16 -8.20
C ASP A 211 8.34 -18.38 -8.70
N ASN A 212 7.14 -18.80 -8.32
CA ASN A 212 5.91 -18.12 -8.72
C ASN A 212 5.60 -16.92 -7.80
N TRP A 213 5.41 -15.73 -8.38
CA TRP A 213 4.99 -14.49 -7.67
C TRP A 213 3.82 -14.71 -6.70
N THR A 214 2.86 -15.56 -7.07
CA THR A 214 1.70 -15.89 -6.24
C THR A 214 2.10 -16.63 -4.95
N ASN A 215 3.15 -17.45 -4.98
CA ASN A 215 3.69 -18.14 -3.80
C ASN A 215 4.39 -17.16 -2.86
N HIS A 216 5.12 -16.17 -3.39
CA HIS A 216 5.73 -15.11 -2.57
C HIS A 216 4.70 -14.16 -1.95
N LEU A 217 3.57 -13.93 -2.62
CA LEU A 217 2.46 -13.12 -2.08
C LEU A 217 1.57 -13.91 -1.11
N SER A 218 1.47 -15.23 -1.30
CA SER A 218 0.60 -16.10 -0.51
C SER A 218 1.11 -16.30 0.91
N ARG A 219 0.22 -16.14 1.89
CA ARG A 219 0.45 -16.49 3.31
C ARG A 219 -0.27 -17.78 3.71
N GLY A 220 -0.47 -18.69 2.76
CA GLY A 220 -1.05 -20.03 2.97
C GLY A 220 -2.56 -20.16 2.78
N SER A 221 -3.27 -19.09 2.39
CA SER A 221 -4.74 -19.11 2.17
C SER A 221 -5.17 -18.72 0.75
N LEU A 222 -4.24 -18.26 -0.10
CA LEU A 222 -4.52 -17.98 -1.50
C LEU A 222 -4.66 -19.29 -2.27
N LYS A 223 -5.77 -19.45 -2.98
CA LYS A 223 -6.00 -20.63 -3.82
C LYS A 223 -5.21 -20.49 -5.10
N ILE A 224 -4.47 -21.54 -5.43
CA ILE A 224 -3.73 -21.66 -6.69
C ILE A 224 -4.69 -22.28 -7.72
N PRO A 225 -4.79 -21.73 -8.94
CA PRO A 225 -5.60 -22.32 -10.00
C PRO A 225 -5.06 -23.70 -10.41
N SER A 226 -5.93 -24.62 -10.80
CA SER A 226 -5.49 -25.88 -11.44
C SER A 226 -4.92 -25.64 -12.83
N ASP A 227 -4.09 -26.56 -13.32
CA ASP A 227 -3.48 -26.44 -14.65
C ASP A 227 -4.51 -26.29 -15.77
N ASN A 228 -5.64 -27.01 -15.67
CA ASN A 228 -6.73 -26.89 -16.63
C ASN A 228 -7.39 -25.50 -16.57
N LEU A 229 -7.59 -24.95 -15.37
CA LEU A 229 -8.13 -23.59 -15.24
C LEU A 229 -7.14 -22.56 -15.80
N PHE A 230 -5.85 -22.73 -15.55
CA PHE A 230 -4.84 -21.79 -16.03
C PHE A 230 -4.65 -21.87 -17.56
N LYS A 231 -4.66 -23.07 -18.15
CA LYS A 231 -4.70 -23.25 -19.61
C LYS A 231 -5.91 -22.56 -20.23
N ALA A 232 -7.08 -22.61 -19.58
CA ALA A 232 -8.27 -21.90 -20.03
C ALA A 232 -8.08 -20.37 -19.98
N VAL A 233 -7.36 -19.84 -19.00
CA VAL A 233 -7.03 -18.41 -18.88
C VAL A 233 -6.07 -17.96 -19.99
N LEU A 234 -5.06 -18.77 -20.31
CA LEU A 234 -4.13 -18.49 -21.41
C LEU A 234 -4.89 -18.41 -22.75
N GLN A 235 -5.76 -19.38 -23.01
CA GLN A 235 -6.58 -19.39 -24.23
C GLN A 235 -7.58 -18.22 -24.26
N LEU A 236 -8.21 -17.91 -23.12
CA LEU A 236 -9.09 -16.75 -22.99
C LEU A 236 -8.37 -15.44 -23.31
N GLU A 237 -7.13 -15.23 -22.85
CA GLU A 237 -6.42 -13.98 -23.12
C GLU A 237 -6.10 -13.81 -24.60
N ARG A 238 -5.71 -14.89 -25.30
CA ARG A 238 -5.50 -14.86 -26.76
C ARG A 238 -6.78 -14.40 -27.46
N ASP A 239 -7.90 -15.06 -27.17
CA ASP A 239 -9.18 -14.76 -27.77
C ASP A 239 -9.71 -13.38 -27.37
N PHE A 240 -9.44 -12.94 -26.13
CA PHE A 240 -9.79 -11.62 -25.64
C PHE A 240 -9.04 -10.55 -26.43
N LYS A 241 -7.71 -10.68 -26.60
CA LYS A 241 -6.88 -9.75 -27.38
C LYS A 241 -7.34 -9.70 -28.84
N THR A 242 -7.61 -10.84 -29.46
CA THR A 242 -8.14 -10.89 -30.83
C THR A 242 -9.52 -10.23 -30.95
N PHE A 243 -10.42 -10.42 -29.98
CA PHE A 243 -11.78 -9.89 -30.04
C PHE A 243 -11.86 -8.39 -29.73
N HIS A 244 -11.03 -7.90 -28.81
CA HIS A 244 -11.09 -6.53 -28.27
C HIS A 244 -10.03 -5.59 -28.87
N GLY A 245 -8.87 -6.10 -29.29
CA GLY A 245 -7.70 -5.29 -29.62
C GLY A 245 -7.28 -4.42 -28.43
N ASP A 246 -6.93 -3.17 -28.70
CA ASP A 246 -6.50 -2.21 -27.66
C ASP A 246 -7.67 -1.62 -26.85
N THR A 247 -8.90 -1.71 -27.36
CA THR A 247 -10.08 -1.08 -26.75
C THR A 247 -11.13 -2.11 -26.31
N LEU A 248 -12.34 -1.66 -25.94
CA LEU A 248 -13.46 -2.57 -25.73
C LEU A 248 -14.38 -2.57 -26.95
N SER A 249 -14.65 -3.76 -27.50
CA SER A 249 -15.63 -3.98 -28.57
C SER A 249 -16.99 -3.40 -28.17
N LYS A 250 -17.55 -2.57 -29.05
CA LYS A 250 -18.86 -1.92 -28.87
C LYS A 250 -20.04 -2.81 -29.28
N LYS A 251 -19.78 -4.05 -29.69
CA LYS A 251 -20.82 -4.99 -30.12
C LYS A 251 -21.74 -5.30 -28.94
N PRO A 252 -23.07 -5.41 -29.15
CA PRO A 252 -23.98 -5.81 -28.09
C PRO A 252 -23.65 -7.23 -27.61
N GLN A 253 -23.92 -7.50 -26.34
CA GLN A 253 -23.72 -8.82 -25.71
C GLN A 253 -22.26 -9.32 -25.76
N VAL A 254 -21.29 -8.42 -25.49
CA VAL A 254 -19.84 -8.70 -25.45
C VAL A 254 -19.50 -10.03 -24.76
N PHE A 255 -20.03 -10.26 -23.55
CA PHE A 255 -19.74 -11.48 -22.79
C PHE A 255 -20.20 -12.75 -23.50
N LYS A 256 -21.38 -12.72 -24.11
CA LYS A 256 -21.95 -13.88 -24.82
C LYS A 256 -21.15 -14.19 -26.09
N ASN A 257 -20.70 -13.16 -26.79
CA ASN A 257 -19.89 -13.30 -27.99
C ASN A 257 -18.51 -13.86 -27.66
N LEU A 258 -17.87 -13.36 -26.60
CA LEU A 258 -16.58 -13.87 -26.17
C LEU A 258 -16.70 -15.30 -25.62
N TYR A 259 -17.76 -15.62 -24.88
CA TYR A 259 -18.03 -16.99 -24.42
C TYR A 259 -18.18 -17.95 -25.60
N LYS A 260 -18.94 -17.59 -26.64
CA LYS A 260 -19.08 -18.41 -27.85
C LYS A 260 -17.75 -18.63 -28.60
N LEU A 261 -16.81 -17.69 -28.49
CA LEU A 261 -15.49 -17.81 -29.10
C LEU A 261 -14.57 -18.74 -28.29
N VAL A 262 -14.59 -18.61 -26.96
CA VAL A 262 -13.66 -19.27 -26.05
C VAL A 262 -14.11 -20.68 -25.68
N ALA A 263 -15.40 -20.86 -25.32
CA ALA A 263 -15.92 -22.11 -24.75
C ALA A 263 -15.65 -23.35 -25.62
N PRO A 264 -15.80 -23.32 -26.96
CA PRO A 264 -15.49 -24.48 -27.80
C PRO A 264 -14.01 -24.88 -27.76
N LYS A 265 -13.10 -23.90 -27.62
CA LYS A 265 -11.65 -24.13 -27.63
C LYS A 265 -11.14 -24.73 -26.33
N ILE A 266 -11.82 -24.48 -25.22
CA ILE A 266 -11.45 -24.96 -23.88
C ILE A 266 -12.36 -26.08 -23.37
N GLN A 267 -13.25 -26.61 -24.21
CA GLN A 267 -14.19 -27.66 -23.82
C GLN A 267 -13.49 -28.89 -23.25
N HIS A 268 -12.35 -29.27 -23.82
CA HIS A 268 -11.52 -30.40 -23.37
C HIS A 268 -10.95 -30.22 -21.95
N LEU A 269 -10.95 -29.00 -21.41
CA LEU A 269 -10.44 -28.69 -20.07
C LEU A 269 -11.52 -28.87 -18.97
N ASN A 270 -12.77 -29.18 -19.35
CA ASN A 270 -13.89 -29.44 -18.45
C ASN A 270 -14.15 -28.31 -17.42
N ILE A 271 -13.99 -27.05 -17.86
CA ILE A 271 -14.27 -25.87 -17.01
C ILE A 271 -15.77 -25.53 -17.08
N PRO A 272 -16.48 -25.39 -15.94
CA PRO A 272 -17.90 -25.06 -15.93
C PRO A 272 -18.22 -23.69 -16.57
N ASP A 273 -19.35 -23.60 -17.27
CA ASP A 273 -19.75 -22.38 -18.02
C ASP A 273 -19.81 -21.12 -17.17
N GLU A 274 -20.30 -21.22 -15.94
CA GLU A 274 -20.39 -20.09 -15.02
C GLU A 274 -19.00 -19.56 -14.60
N VAL A 275 -17.99 -20.43 -14.57
CA VAL A 275 -16.60 -20.09 -14.29
C VAL A 275 -15.98 -19.39 -15.50
N ILE A 276 -16.21 -19.90 -16.71
CA ILE A 276 -15.77 -19.27 -17.98
C ILE A 276 -16.36 -17.85 -18.09
N LEU A 277 -17.66 -17.70 -17.83
CA LEU A 277 -18.32 -16.39 -17.83
C LEU A 277 -17.79 -15.47 -16.73
N CYS A 278 -17.40 -16.01 -15.56
CA CYS A 278 -16.77 -15.23 -14.51
C CYS A 278 -15.39 -14.70 -14.96
N LEU A 279 -14.55 -15.54 -15.57
CA LEU A 279 -13.24 -15.14 -16.10
C LEU A 279 -13.37 -14.02 -17.14
N ILE A 280 -14.31 -14.18 -18.08
CA ILE A 280 -14.62 -13.18 -19.10
C ILE A 280 -15.01 -11.85 -18.45
N ARG A 281 -15.96 -11.86 -17.50
CA ARG A 281 -16.41 -10.64 -16.81
C ARG A 281 -15.25 -9.97 -16.08
N THR A 282 -14.51 -10.72 -15.28
CA THR A 282 -13.38 -10.21 -14.51
C THR A 282 -12.37 -9.53 -15.42
N ARG A 283 -11.98 -10.18 -16.52
CA ARG A 283 -11.02 -9.62 -17.49
C ARG A 283 -11.53 -8.36 -18.17
N THR A 284 -12.81 -8.31 -18.55
CA THR A 284 -13.43 -7.12 -19.13
C THR A 284 -13.46 -5.95 -18.15
N TYR A 285 -13.80 -6.18 -16.88
CA TYR A 285 -13.78 -5.13 -15.86
C TYR A 285 -12.37 -4.61 -15.59
N ILE A 286 -11.37 -5.48 -15.57
CA ILE A 286 -9.95 -5.06 -15.48
C ILE A 286 -9.59 -4.14 -16.66
N ARG A 287 -9.94 -4.51 -17.90
CA ARG A 287 -9.69 -3.65 -19.07
C ARG A 287 -10.43 -2.32 -18.98
N LEU A 288 -11.71 -2.34 -18.58
CA LEU A 288 -12.51 -1.13 -18.43
C LEU A 288 -11.89 -0.18 -17.41
N ASN A 289 -11.44 -0.71 -16.27
CA ASN A 289 -10.81 0.09 -15.23
C ASN A 289 -9.50 0.71 -15.71
N ASN A 290 -8.66 -0.05 -16.42
CA ASN A 290 -7.42 0.46 -17.01
C ASN A 290 -7.71 1.61 -18.00
N LEU A 291 -8.67 1.44 -18.91
CA LEU A 291 -9.07 2.49 -19.86
C LEU A 291 -9.63 3.74 -19.17
N ASN A 292 -10.35 3.58 -18.06
CA ASN A 292 -10.86 4.71 -17.29
C ASN A 292 -9.73 5.48 -16.59
N ASN A 293 -8.74 4.77 -16.04
CA ASN A 293 -7.56 5.37 -15.42
C ASN A 293 -6.67 6.10 -16.43
N GLU A 294 -6.52 5.55 -17.64
CA GLU A 294 -5.82 6.24 -18.74
C GLU A 294 -6.53 7.53 -19.16
N LYS A 295 -7.86 7.52 -19.26
CA LYS A 295 -8.63 8.73 -19.55
C LYS A 295 -8.51 9.77 -18.43
N LEU A 296 -8.56 9.34 -17.18
CA LEU A 296 -8.43 10.23 -16.02
C LEU A 296 -7.05 10.88 -15.98
N SER A 297 -5.97 10.10 -16.13
CA SER A 297 -4.61 10.62 -16.16
C SER A 297 -4.37 11.56 -17.34
N THR A 298 -4.94 11.27 -18.50
CA THR A 298 -4.85 12.14 -19.69
C THR A 298 -5.59 13.46 -19.48
N HIS A 299 -6.76 13.42 -18.83
CA HIS A 299 -7.52 14.61 -18.46
C HIS A 299 -6.77 15.48 -17.44
N LEU A 300 -6.17 14.88 -16.41
CA LEU A 300 -5.34 15.57 -15.42
C LEU A 300 -4.14 16.26 -16.07
N LYS A 301 -3.38 15.55 -16.93
CA LYS A 301 -2.26 16.13 -17.70
C LYS A 301 -2.69 17.30 -18.59
N LYS A 302 -3.90 17.24 -19.19
CA LYS A 302 -4.45 18.33 -20.00
C LYS A 302 -4.80 19.55 -19.14
N GLN A 303 -5.36 19.35 -17.95
CA GLN A 303 -5.64 20.44 -17.00
C GLN A 303 -4.36 21.11 -16.49
N GLU A 304 -3.31 20.33 -16.19
CA GLU A 304 -2.01 20.87 -15.80
C GLU A 304 -1.38 21.71 -16.92
N LYS A 305 -1.50 21.27 -18.18
CA LYS A 305 -0.99 22.02 -19.34
C LYS A 305 -1.74 23.34 -19.53
N ILE A 306 -3.06 23.35 -19.36
CA ILE A 306 -3.89 24.57 -19.40
C ILE A 306 -3.54 25.52 -18.23
N LYS A 307 -3.30 25.00 -17.02
CA LYS A 307 -2.85 25.80 -15.88
C LYS A 307 -1.49 26.44 -16.18
N LYS A 308 -0.51 25.67 -16.66
CA LYS A 308 0.83 26.20 -17.02
C LYS A 308 0.77 27.30 -18.08
N GLN A 309 -0.08 27.17 -19.09
CA GLN A 309 -0.25 28.20 -20.13
C GLN A 309 -0.87 29.51 -19.61
N LYS A 310 -1.69 29.46 -18.56
CA LYS A 310 -2.24 30.66 -17.90
C LYS A 310 -1.24 31.41 -17.03
N PHE A 311 -0.12 30.77 -16.64
CA PHE A 311 0.94 31.40 -15.84
C PHE A 311 2.10 31.93 -16.69
N THR A 312 2.11 31.66 -17.98
CA THR A 312 3.14 32.11 -18.94
C THR A 312 2.68 33.20 -19.91
N ASN A 313 1.46 33.73 -19.73
CA ASN A 313 0.94 34.90 -20.46
C ASN A 313 0.61 36.02 -19.48
#